data_AF-A0A382DJ52-F1
#
_entry.id   AF-A0A382DJ52-F1
#
_cell.length_a   1.000
_cell.length_b   1.000
_cell.length_c   1.000
_cell.angle_alpha   90.00
_cell.angle_beta   90.00
_cell.angle_gamma   90.00
#
_symmetry.space_group_name_H-M   'P 1'
#
loop_
_entity.id
_entity.type
_entity.pdbx_description
1 polymer ?
#
loop_
_entity_poly.entity_id
_entity_poly.type
_entity_poly.pdbx_seq_one_letter_code
_entity_poly.pdbx_strand_id
1 'polypeptide(L)'
;MKFGDNQRNIAVGGKTVYGGTVGICMLDTQFPRIPGDIANARTWSVPVHYRVVPGATPKAAVFDGGKEILDGFIDAAKHLVKMGA
;
A
#
# COMPACT_ATOMS: atom_id res chain seq x y z
N MET A 1 -33.90 5.14 26.70
CA MET A 1 -33.07 6.32 26.37
C MET A 1 -32.58 6.13 24.94
N LYS A 2 -33.10 6.90 23.97
CA LYS A 2 -32.73 6.76 22.56
C LYS A 2 -31.40 7.50 22.34
N PHE A 3 -30.32 6.75 22.09
CA PHE A 3 -29.06 7.35 21.65
C PHE A 3 -29.28 7.90 20.24
N GLY A 4 -29.35 9.23 20.11
CA GLY A 4 -29.46 9.90 18.82
C GLY A 4 -28.17 9.76 18.00
N ASP A 5 -28.32 9.75 16.68
CA ASP A 5 -27.30 9.55 15.63
C ASP A 5 -26.12 10.56 15.65
N ASN A 6 -25.32 10.58 16.71
CA ASN A 6 -24.09 11.39 16.77
C ASN A 6 -22.82 10.56 16.51
N GLN A 7 -22.94 9.46 15.77
CA GLN A 7 -21.83 8.57 15.38
C GLN A 7 -20.75 9.29 14.55
N ARG A 8 -21.06 10.43 13.91
CA ARG A 8 -20.13 11.15 13.02
C ARG A 8 -18.93 11.80 13.70
N ASN A 9 -18.96 11.96 15.03
CA ASN A 9 -17.91 12.65 15.80
C ASN A 9 -17.12 11.71 16.72
N ILE A 10 -17.31 10.40 16.62
CA ILE A 10 -16.58 9.41 17.41
C ILE A 10 -15.37 8.97 16.59
N ALA A 11 -14.17 9.38 17.02
CA ALA A 11 -12.93 8.83 16.48
C ALA A 11 -12.79 7.37 16.91
N VAL A 12 -12.69 6.46 15.95
CA VAL A 12 -12.48 5.02 16.19
C VAL A 12 -11.01 4.69 16.00
N GLY A 13 -10.40 4.09 17.02
CA GLY A 13 -9.01 3.64 16.98
C GLY A 13 -8.82 2.36 16.14
N GLY A 14 -7.62 1.76 16.21
CA GLY A 14 -7.35 0.45 15.59
C GLY A 14 -6.09 0.43 14.71
N LYS A 15 -5.53 1.60 14.41
CA LYS A 15 -4.22 1.74 13.77
C LYS A 15 -3.35 2.71 14.55
N THR A 16 -2.04 2.52 14.53
CA THR A 16 -1.07 3.42 15.18
C THR A 16 -0.83 4.68 14.36
N VAL A 17 -1.01 4.60 13.04
CA VAL A 17 -0.77 5.69 12.08
C VAL A 17 -2.04 5.96 11.27
N TYR A 18 -2.32 7.24 11.02
CA TYR A 18 -3.47 7.74 10.28
C TYR A 18 -3.02 8.70 9.18
N GLY A 19 -3.87 8.90 8.16
CA GLY A 19 -3.61 9.84 7.07
C GLY A 19 -2.88 9.26 5.85
N GLY A 20 -2.38 8.03 5.93
CA GLY A 20 -2.07 7.22 4.74
C GLY A 20 -3.36 6.87 4.03
N THR A 21 -3.43 7.09 2.71
CA THR A 21 -4.68 6.89 1.94
C THR A 21 -4.56 5.84 0.84
N VAL A 22 -3.34 5.50 0.45
CA VAL A 22 -3.05 4.50 -0.59
C VAL A 22 -1.84 3.67 -0.19
N GLY A 23 -1.94 2.35 -0.33
CA GLY A 23 -0.84 1.40 -0.19
C GLY A 23 -0.41 0.86 -1.55
N ILE A 24 0.90 0.88 -1.84
CA ILE A 24 1.46 0.48 -3.14
C ILE A 24 2.45 -0.67 -2.92
N CYS A 25 2.07 -1.86 -3.39
CA CYS A 25 2.99 -2.99 -3.49
C CYS A 25 3.87 -2.83 -4.72
N MET A 26 5.18 -2.88 -4.54
CA MET A 26 6.17 -2.58 -5.58
C MET A 26 6.97 -3.82 -5.97
N LEU A 27 7.17 -4.01 -7.27
CA LEU A 27 8.18 -4.93 -7.79
C LEU A 27 9.58 -4.49 -7.36
N ASP A 28 10.44 -5.47 -7.10
CA ASP A 28 11.85 -5.27 -6.75
C ASP A 28 12.64 -4.90 -8.02
N THR A 29 12.71 -3.60 -8.28
CA THR A 29 13.25 -3.02 -9.52
C THR A 29 14.04 -1.77 -9.22
N GLN A 30 15.10 -1.53 -10.01
CA GLN A 30 15.98 -0.38 -9.85
C GLN A 30 16.11 0.37 -11.19
N PHE A 31 15.38 1.48 -11.31
CA PHE A 31 15.49 2.43 -12.41
C PHE A 31 14.95 3.80 -11.97
N PRO A 32 15.30 4.91 -12.66
CA PRO A 32 14.85 6.24 -12.28
C PRO A 32 13.32 6.37 -12.23
N ARG A 33 12.79 6.89 -11.13
CA ARG A 33 11.35 7.12 -10.91
C ARG A 33 11.04 8.61 -11.00
N ILE A 34 10.82 9.10 -12.22
CA ILE A 34 10.49 10.51 -12.47
C ILE A 34 9.12 10.88 -11.87
N PRO A 35 8.82 12.16 -11.60
CA PRO A 35 7.47 12.58 -11.25
C PRO A 35 6.45 12.12 -12.32
N GLY A 36 5.35 11.50 -11.88
CA GLY A 36 4.40 10.78 -12.75
C GLY A 36 4.52 9.26 -12.65
N ASP A 37 5.67 8.72 -12.23
CA ASP A 37 5.82 7.30 -11.93
C ASP A 37 5.17 6.93 -10.60
N ILE A 38 4.53 5.76 -10.55
CA ILE A 38 3.84 5.23 -9.36
C ILE A 38 4.72 5.17 -8.11
N ALA A 39 6.01 4.87 -8.28
CA ALA A 39 7.02 4.71 -7.24
C ALA A 39 7.66 6.03 -6.79
N ASN A 40 7.25 7.17 -7.37
CA ASN A 40 7.67 8.48 -6.90
C ASN A 40 6.61 9.07 -5.98
N ALA A 41 6.94 9.30 -4.70
CA ALA A 41 6.01 9.83 -3.71
C ALA A 41 5.43 11.21 -4.09
N ARG A 42 6.13 12.00 -4.91
CA ARG A 42 5.66 13.31 -5.40
C ARG A 42 4.63 13.21 -6.52
N THR A 43 4.37 12.03 -7.06
CA THR A 43 3.32 11.77 -8.06
C THR A 43 1.92 11.92 -7.46
N TRP A 44 1.77 11.65 -6.17
CA TRP A 44 0.47 11.55 -5.52
C TRP A 44 0.05 12.86 -4.86
N SER A 45 -1.24 13.20 -4.98
CA SER A 45 -1.86 14.34 -4.28
C SER A 45 -2.23 14.04 -2.83
N VAL A 46 -2.01 12.79 -2.41
CA VAL A 46 -2.37 12.26 -1.09
C VAL A 46 -1.20 11.46 -0.51
N PRO A 47 -1.09 11.29 0.82
CA PRO A 47 -0.03 10.49 1.41
C PRO A 47 -0.18 9.00 1.03
N VAL A 48 0.95 8.39 0.66
CA VAL A 48 1.01 7.00 0.22
C VAL A 48 2.04 6.20 1.03
N HIS A 49 1.79 4.90 1.18
CA HIS A 49 2.74 3.94 1.74
C HIS A 49 3.25 3.00 0.66
N TYR A 50 4.56 2.78 0.62
CA TYR A 50 5.19 1.85 -0.30
C TYR A 50 5.68 0.60 0.43
N ARG A 51 5.58 -0.55 -0.25
CA ARG A 51 6.24 -1.78 0.18
C ARG A 51 6.79 -2.52 -1.03
N VAL A 52 8.11 -2.63 -1.10
CA VAL A 52 8.78 -3.50 -2.09
C VAL A 52 8.55 -4.95 -1.69
N VAL A 53 8.22 -5.80 -2.67
CA VAL A 53 8.13 -7.26 -2.53
C VAL A 53 9.47 -7.83 -3.00
N PRO A 54 10.36 -8.25 -2.07
CA PRO A 54 11.71 -8.70 -2.44
C PRO A 54 11.68 -9.86 -3.43
N GLY A 55 12.55 -9.82 -4.44
CA GLY A 55 12.62 -10.86 -5.47
C GLY A 55 11.49 -10.81 -6.52
N ALA A 56 10.51 -9.91 -6.37
CA ALA A 56 9.47 -9.70 -7.37
C ALA A 56 9.99 -8.91 -8.58
N THR A 57 10.69 -9.61 -9.47
CA THR A 57 11.22 -9.02 -10.71
C THR A 57 10.13 -8.90 -11.79
N PRO A 58 10.32 -8.06 -12.83
CA PRO A 58 9.41 -8.01 -13.97
C PRO A 58 9.27 -9.37 -14.68
N LYS A 59 10.35 -10.16 -14.74
CA LYS A 59 10.29 -11.51 -15.31
C LYS A 59 9.37 -12.42 -14.50
N ALA A 60 9.53 -12.43 -13.18
CA ALA A 60 8.69 -13.22 -12.28
C ALA A 60 7.21 -12.85 -12.41
N ALA A 61 6.90 -11.55 -12.54
CA ALA A 61 5.53 -11.06 -12.65
C ALA A 61 4.89 -11.30 -14.02
N VAL A 62 5.62 -11.04 -15.11
CA VAL A 62 5.06 -11.02 -16.48
C VAL A 62 5.26 -12.36 -17.19
N PHE A 63 6.49 -12.89 -17.18
CA PHE A 63 6.83 -14.10 -17.94
C PHE A 63 6.53 -15.38 -17.16
N ASP A 64 6.76 -15.38 -15.85
CA ASP A 64 6.57 -16.57 -15.01
C ASP A 64 5.18 -16.63 -14.35
N GLY A 65 4.29 -15.67 -14.67
CA GLY A 65 2.90 -15.64 -14.22
C GLY A 65 2.70 -15.40 -12.72
N GLY A 66 3.73 -14.93 -12.01
CA GLY A 66 3.62 -14.48 -10.63
C GLY A 66 3.52 -15.59 -9.56
N LYS A 67 3.67 -16.87 -9.93
CA LYS A 67 3.45 -18.01 -9.00
C LYS A 67 4.31 -17.94 -7.74
N GLU A 68 5.60 -17.64 -7.89
CA GLU A 68 6.56 -17.62 -6.79
C GLU A 68 6.56 -16.32 -5.97
N ILE A 69 5.79 -15.31 -6.39
CA ILE A 69 5.80 -13.97 -5.77
C ILE A 69 4.45 -13.59 -5.16
N LEU A 70 3.39 -14.37 -5.40
CA LEU A 70 2.03 -14.11 -4.94
C LEU A 70 1.97 -13.93 -3.41
N ASP A 71 2.56 -14.84 -2.66
CA ASP A 71 2.56 -14.78 -1.19
C ASP A 71 3.27 -13.52 -0.67
N GLY A 72 4.37 -13.13 -1.32
CA GLY A 72 5.07 -11.88 -1.01
C GLY A 72 4.20 -10.64 -1.22
N PHE A 73 3.37 -10.62 -2.27
CA PHE A 73 2.41 -9.55 -2.49
C PHE A 73 1.27 -9.54 -1.46
N ILE A 74 0.76 -10.71 -1.09
CA ILE A 74 -0.28 -10.84 -0.05
C ILE A 74 0.24 -10.28 1.28
N ASP A 75 1.46 -10.63 1.66
CA ASP A 75 2.07 -10.18 2.91
C ASP A 75 2.39 -8.68 2.88
N ALA A 76 2.89 -8.16 1.75
CA ALA A 76 3.10 -6.73 1.57
C ALA A 76 1.80 -5.94 1.70
N ALA A 77 0.71 -6.42 1.08
CA ALA A 77 -0.61 -5.80 1.16
C ALA A 77 -1.14 -5.78 2.60
N LYS A 78 -1.08 -6.91 3.32
CA LYS A 78 -1.47 -6.98 4.74
C LYS A 78 -0.66 -6.01 5.60
N HIS A 79 0.64 -5.88 5.34
CA HIS A 79 1.49 -4.94 6.05
C HIS A 79 1.09 -3.48 5.79
N LEU A 80 0.79 -3.13 4.54
CA LEU A 80 0.32 -1.79 4.17
C LEU A 80 -0.99 -1.45 4.88
N VAL A 81 -1.96 -2.37 4.91
CA VAL A 81 -3.24 -2.19 5.63
C VAL A 81 -3.00 -1.95 7.12
N LYS A 82 -2.10 -2.73 7.74
CA LYS A 82 -1.71 -2.56 9.14
C LYS A 82 -1.04 -1.22 9.41
N MET A 83 -0.26 -0.71 8.45
CA MET A 83 0.42 0.59 8.57
C MET A 83 -0.50 1.80 8.45
N GLY A 84 -1.74 1.66 7.98
CA GLY A 84 -2.64 2.81 7.84
C GLY A 84 -3.10 3.11 6.43
N ALA A 85 -2.55 2.43 5.41
CA ALA A 85 -3.10 2.48 4.07
C ALA A 85 -4.52 1.93 4.00
#